data_AF-A0AAV2TMR1-F1
#
_entry.id   AF-A0AAV2TMR1-F1
#
_cell.length_a   1.000
_cell.length_b   1.000
_cell.length_c   1.000
_cell.angle_alpha   90.00
_cell.angle_beta   90.00
_cell.angle_gamma   90.00
#
_symmetry.space_group_name_H-M   'P 1'
#
loop_
_entity.id
_entity.type
_entity.pdbx_description
1 polymer ?
#
loop_
_entity_poly.entity_id
_entity_poly.type
_entity_poly.pdbx_seq_one_letter_code
_entity_poly.pdbx_strand_id
1 'polypeptide(L)'
;MPRVKHRVPSKLYVLYVLKQVFIVCLIAADVANILSAYAGGPEAIGSKIAFLTLMNSAISILLLLLISVLFYCECIKMARVSSLYFYFWLYLSAASIINLRTVMMHGTEKNFRQKIGEAAAALSFTGAVGLLMLHSFVGSVCTEPDKWTPPKEQLSFLVVPKPKPLCPQETASFLSFMFYSWFTRLSIKGLRKPVQFSDLWRLRSELRSACIMLKVENVWAKLLKKRTQRKSRKNSTPSLVRALAASAWSMFLISGAYHLASTLLGFLIPTFVSRLINFVEARNSGSATVYIWHGYLYAGVLTLLVILRTLFHQQHVHLNFSVGMNVRSAVVGLVYRKALRLSSRARQSYTIGEIVNLMSVDAMMLENTSVQLHALWETPLTTVICFVLAYNQLGWPVAISLAVAVSLIPLNTFIANKTKALQVKLMRFRDKRIKLLDQMFGGIKLVKMFAWEEAFKTRITKLRNQEVNYVRSIVYMNALIAVTMFCAPLFVSFVKLEEIDFMIHDNNDDIYILK
;
A
#
# COMPACT_ATOMS: atom_id res chain seq x y z
N MET A 1 -34.92 -36.24 0.73
CA MET A 1 -34.07 -35.04 0.88
C MET A 1 -34.20 -34.16 -0.34
N PRO A 2 -34.76 -32.94 -0.26
CA PRO A 2 -34.73 -32.02 -1.39
C PRO A 2 -33.35 -31.36 -1.47
N ARG A 3 -32.66 -31.48 -2.61
CA ARG A 3 -31.45 -30.73 -2.92
C ARG A 3 -31.78 -29.23 -2.84
N VAL A 4 -31.20 -28.54 -1.87
CA VAL A 4 -31.25 -27.07 -1.78
C VAL A 4 -30.57 -26.51 -3.04
N LYS A 5 -31.37 -26.04 -4.00
CA LYS A 5 -30.86 -25.30 -5.16
C LYS A 5 -30.34 -23.95 -4.65
N HIS A 6 -29.03 -23.78 -4.60
CA HIS A 6 -28.39 -22.48 -4.47
C HIS A 6 -28.82 -21.61 -5.66
N ARG A 7 -29.76 -20.68 -5.46
CA ARG A 7 -30.06 -19.66 -6.47
C ARG A 7 -28.92 -18.65 -6.47
N VAL A 8 -28.11 -18.66 -7.53
CA VAL A 8 -27.16 -17.59 -7.85
C VAL A 8 -27.94 -16.25 -7.88
N PRO A 9 -27.42 -15.16 -7.28
CA PRO A 9 -28.09 -13.86 -7.33
C PRO A 9 -28.37 -13.45 -8.79
N SER A 10 -29.55 -12.88 -9.07
CA SER A 10 -30.01 -12.57 -10.44
C SER A 10 -29.01 -11.75 -11.27
N LYS A 11 -28.24 -10.86 -10.64
CA LYS A 11 -27.21 -10.04 -11.31
C LYS A 11 -25.94 -10.81 -11.70
N LEU A 12 -25.52 -11.78 -10.88
CA LEU A 12 -24.37 -12.66 -11.17
C LEU A 12 -24.72 -13.67 -12.26
N TYR A 13 -25.99 -14.10 -12.31
CA TYR A 13 -26.49 -14.96 -13.39
C TYR A 13 -26.50 -14.25 -14.75
N VAL A 14 -26.93 -12.98 -14.82
CA VAL A 14 -26.86 -12.19 -16.07
C VAL A 14 -25.41 -12.02 -16.55
N LEU A 15 -24.48 -11.74 -15.62
CA LEU A 15 -23.05 -11.64 -15.93
C LEU A 15 -22.47 -12.98 -16.43
N TYR A 16 -22.92 -14.09 -15.87
CA TYR A 16 -22.55 -15.44 -16.31
C TYR A 16 -23.03 -15.71 -17.74
N VAL A 17 -24.31 -15.43 -18.03
CA VAL A 17 -24.89 -15.63 -19.36
C VAL A 17 -24.13 -14.80 -20.39
N LEU A 18 -23.82 -13.53 -20.09
CA LEU A 18 -23.03 -12.68 -20.97
C LEU A 18 -21.62 -13.26 -21.24
N LYS A 19 -20.92 -13.76 -20.22
CA LYS A 19 -19.60 -14.40 -20.40
C LYS A 19 -19.65 -15.63 -21.29
N GLN A 20 -20.64 -16.49 -21.09
CA GLN A 20 -20.81 -17.68 -21.93
C GLN A 20 -21.15 -17.31 -23.38
N VAL A 21 -21.97 -16.28 -23.59
CA VAL A 21 -22.25 -15.76 -24.93
C VAL A 21 -20.97 -15.27 -25.61
N PHE A 22 -20.13 -14.48 -24.92
CA PHE A 22 -18.84 -14.03 -25.48
C PHE A 22 -17.87 -15.18 -25.80
N ILE A 23 -17.79 -16.20 -24.94
CA ILE A 23 -16.95 -17.39 -25.19
C ILE A 23 -17.47 -18.17 -26.41
N VAL A 24 -18.79 -18.35 -26.52
CA VAL A 24 -19.41 -19.04 -27.67
C VAL A 24 -19.18 -18.26 -28.97
N CYS A 25 -19.27 -16.93 -28.93
CA CYS A 25 -18.94 -16.08 -30.09
C CYS A 25 -17.47 -16.21 -30.52
N LEU A 26 -16.54 -16.32 -29.56
CA LEU A 26 -15.11 -16.52 -29.86
C LEU A 26 -14.85 -17.91 -30.46
N ILE A 27 -15.49 -18.96 -29.93
CA ILE A 27 -15.42 -20.31 -30.52
C ILE A 27 -15.98 -20.30 -31.94
N ALA A 28 -17.11 -19.64 -32.17
CA ALA A 28 -17.70 -19.52 -33.51
C ALA A 28 -16.78 -18.78 -34.49
N ALA A 29 -16.07 -17.74 -34.03
CA ALA A 29 -15.08 -17.03 -34.83
C ALA A 29 -13.87 -17.92 -35.18
N ASP A 30 -13.35 -18.70 -34.23
CA ASP A 30 -12.26 -19.64 -34.49
C ASP A 30 -12.67 -20.78 -35.43
N VAL A 31 -13.92 -21.27 -35.33
CA VAL A 31 -14.47 -22.25 -36.28
C VAL A 31 -14.61 -21.64 -37.68
N ALA A 32 -15.05 -20.38 -37.81
CA ALA A 32 -15.11 -19.68 -39.08
C ALA A 32 -13.72 -19.47 -39.71
N ASN A 33 -12.68 -19.26 -38.88
CA ASN A 33 -11.29 -19.19 -39.34
C ASN A 33 -10.79 -20.54 -39.87
N ILE A 34 -11.18 -21.66 -39.24
CA ILE A 34 -10.86 -23.01 -39.72
C ILE A 34 -11.58 -23.32 -41.04
N LEU A 35 -12.86 -22.96 -41.14
CA LEU A 35 -13.67 -23.20 -42.34
C LEU A 35 -13.19 -22.37 -43.54
N SER A 36 -12.81 -21.10 -43.31
CA SER A 36 -12.25 -20.26 -44.36
C SER A 36 -10.85 -20.72 -44.80
N ALA A 37 -10.05 -21.28 -43.89
CA ALA A 37 -8.78 -21.93 -44.24
C ALA A 37 -8.98 -23.21 -45.07
N TYR A 38 -10.04 -23.98 -44.80
CA TYR A 38 -10.37 -25.20 -45.56
C TYR A 38 -10.98 -24.89 -46.94
N ALA A 39 -11.74 -23.79 -47.06
CA ALA A 39 -12.33 -23.34 -48.32
C ALA A 39 -11.30 -22.79 -49.32
N GLY A 40 -10.07 -22.48 -48.89
CA GLY A 40 -8.97 -22.03 -49.74
C GLY A 40 -8.33 -23.11 -50.62
N GLY A 41 -8.79 -24.35 -50.55
CA GLY A 41 -8.32 -25.48 -51.37
C GLY A 41 -7.06 -26.19 -50.83
N PRO A 42 -6.74 -27.40 -51.34
CA PRO A 42 -5.68 -28.27 -50.82
C PRO A 42 -4.24 -27.71 -50.99
N GLU A 43 -4.01 -26.82 -51.95
CA GLU A 43 -2.70 -26.15 -52.14
C GLU A 43 -2.39 -25.13 -51.04
N ALA A 44 -3.41 -24.47 -50.47
CA ALA A 44 -3.24 -23.51 -49.37
C ALA A 44 -2.89 -24.20 -48.03
N ILE A 45 -3.38 -25.42 -47.83
CA ILE A 45 -3.19 -26.25 -46.62
C ILE A 45 -1.73 -26.76 -46.50
N GLY A 46 -1.02 -26.90 -47.62
CA GLY A 46 0.39 -27.36 -47.64
C GLY A 46 1.41 -26.34 -47.12
N SER A 47 1.02 -25.07 -46.94
CA SER A 47 1.91 -24.05 -46.39
C SER A 47 2.09 -24.20 -44.87
N LYS A 48 3.33 -24.12 -44.36
CA LYS A 48 3.64 -24.16 -42.92
C LYS A 48 2.80 -23.16 -42.10
N ILE A 49 2.42 -22.04 -42.71
CA ILE A 49 1.67 -20.95 -42.08
C ILE A 49 0.19 -21.35 -41.90
N ALA A 50 -0.44 -21.96 -42.91
CA ALA A 50 -1.82 -22.43 -42.83
C ALA A 50 -2.00 -23.59 -41.83
N PHE A 51 -1.01 -24.47 -41.73
CA PHE A 51 -1.00 -25.52 -40.70
C PHE A 51 -0.91 -24.93 -39.28
N LEU A 52 -0.04 -23.92 -39.08
CA LEU A 52 0.09 -23.24 -37.78
C LEU A 52 -1.19 -22.50 -37.38
N THR A 53 -1.86 -21.83 -38.31
CA THR A 53 -3.12 -21.11 -38.00
C THR A 53 -4.24 -22.09 -37.66
N LEU A 54 -4.34 -23.22 -38.37
CA LEU A 54 -5.31 -24.28 -38.08
C LEU A 54 -5.07 -24.89 -36.69
N MET A 55 -3.82 -25.19 -36.34
CA MET A 55 -3.45 -25.68 -35.02
C MET A 55 -3.74 -24.66 -33.92
N ASN A 56 -3.44 -23.38 -34.15
CA ASN A 56 -3.70 -22.30 -33.19
C ASN A 56 -5.21 -22.12 -32.92
N SER A 57 -6.05 -22.16 -33.96
CA SER A 57 -7.50 -22.11 -33.80
C SER A 57 -8.06 -23.37 -33.10
N ALA A 58 -7.52 -24.56 -33.39
CA ALA A 58 -7.94 -25.79 -32.70
C ALA A 58 -7.56 -25.78 -31.20
N ILE A 59 -6.35 -25.33 -30.87
CA ILE A 59 -5.89 -25.19 -29.48
C ILE A 59 -6.73 -24.12 -28.75
N SER A 60 -7.04 -23.01 -29.41
CA SER A 60 -7.87 -21.93 -28.84
C SER A 60 -9.29 -22.43 -28.53
N ILE A 61 -9.91 -23.18 -29.45
CA ILE A 61 -11.23 -23.79 -29.22
C ILE A 61 -11.20 -24.76 -28.03
N LEU A 62 -10.16 -25.61 -27.92
CA LEU A 62 -10.02 -26.56 -26.83
C LEU A 62 -9.84 -25.87 -25.47
N LEU A 63 -9.04 -24.80 -25.43
CA LEU A 63 -8.85 -23.97 -24.23
C LEU A 63 -10.15 -23.25 -23.84
N LEU A 64 -10.87 -22.66 -24.79
CA LEU A 64 -12.13 -21.96 -24.54
C LEU A 64 -13.24 -22.91 -24.05
N LEU A 65 -13.29 -24.14 -24.56
CA LEU A 65 -14.19 -25.20 -24.06
C LEU A 65 -13.84 -25.61 -22.63
N LEU A 66 -12.56 -25.84 -22.35
CA LEU A 66 -12.09 -26.17 -21.00
C LEU A 66 -12.46 -25.06 -20.00
N ILE A 67 -12.31 -23.80 -20.40
CA ILE A 67 -12.67 -22.64 -19.56
C ILE A 67 -14.16 -22.57 -19.33
N SER A 68 -14.99 -22.82 -20.35
CA SER A 68 -16.44 -22.86 -20.18
C SER A 68 -16.86 -23.95 -19.19
N VAL A 69 -16.23 -25.13 -19.24
CA VAL A 69 -16.48 -26.24 -18.30
C VAL A 69 -16.01 -25.90 -16.88
N LEU A 70 -14.82 -25.31 -16.72
CA LEU A 70 -14.33 -24.86 -15.42
C LEU A 70 -15.23 -23.77 -14.83
N PHE A 71 -15.73 -22.84 -15.66
CA PHE A 71 -16.64 -21.78 -15.24
C PHE A 71 -18.01 -22.34 -14.81
N TYR A 72 -18.49 -23.38 -15.50
CA TYR A 72 -19.70 -24.12 -15.14
C TYR A 72 -19.53 -24.88 -13.81
N CYS A 73 -18.39 -25.53 -13.61
CA CYS A 73 -18.05 -26.20 -12.35
C CYS A 73 -17.94 -25.21 -11.18
N GLU A 74 -17.37 -24.02 -11.39
CA GLU A 74 -17.36 -22.97 -10.38
C GLU A 74 -18.76 -22.49 -10.05
N CYS A 75 -19.64 -22.25 -11.03
CA CYS A 75 -21.03 -21.87 -10.73
C CYS A 75 -21.80 -22.91 -9.89
N ILE A 76 -21.47 -24.20 -10.03
CA ILE A 76 -22.14 -25.28 -9.28
C ILE A 76 -21.52 -25.51 -7.90
N LYS A 77 -20.18 -25.40 -7.77
CA LYS A 77 -19.46 -25.79 -6.54
C LYS A 77 -18.92 -24.61 -5.72
N MET A 78 -18.68 -23.45 -6.32
CA MET A 78 -17.93 -22.33 -5.71
C MET A 78 -18.69 -21.01 -5.85
N ALA A 79 -18.99 -20.35 -4.73
CA ALA A 79 -19.58 -19.01 -4.73
C ALA A 79 -18.58 -17.88 -5.09
N ARG A 80 -17.46 -18.19 -5.76
CA ARG A 80 -16.37 -17.23 -6.03
C ARG A 80 -15.82 -17.40 -7.44
N VAL A 81 -15.48 -16.28 -8.06
CA VAL A 81 -14.71 -16.24 -9.31
C VAL A 81 -13.24 -16.45 -8.95
N SER A 82 -12.62 -17.53 -9.43
CA SER A 82 -11.20 -17.77 -9.20
C SER A 82 -10.34 -16.68 -9.85
N SER A 83 -9.30 -16.21 -9.14
CA SER A 83 -8.32 -15.28 -9.69
C SER A 83 -7.57 -15.87 -10.89
N LEU A 84 -7.58 -17.20 -11.06
CA LEU A 84 -6.96 -17.88 -12.19
C LEU A 84 -7.56 -17.47 -13.54
N TYR A 85 -8.86 -17.18 -13.62
CA TYR A 85 -9.45 -16.70 -14.88
C TYR A 85 -8.94 -15.32 -15.27
N PHE A 86 -8.73 -14.45 -14.29
CA PHE A 86 -8.16 -13.14 -14.58
C PHE A 86 -6.76 -13.28 -15.19
N TYR A 87 -5.90 -14.13 -14.61
CA TYR A 87 -4.57 -14.38 -15.15
C TYR A 87 -4.61 -15.05 -16.52
N PHE A 88 -5.53 -16.00 -16.73
CA PHE A 88 -5.74 -16.62 -18.04
C PHE A 88 -6.10 -15.58 -19.09
N TRP A 89 -7.11 -14.75 -18.84
CA TRP A 89 -7.56 -13.73 -19.79
C TRP A 89 -6.54 -12.61 -19.97
N LEU A 90 -5.73 -12.30 -18.95
CA LEU A 90 -4.62 -11.34 -19.03
C LEU A 90 -3.46 -11.88 -19.89
N TYR A 91 -3.14 -13.17 -19.77
CA TYR A 91 -2.14 -13.80 -20.64
C TYR A 91 -2.63 -13.86 -22.09
N LEU A 92 -3.89 -14.28 -22.29
CA LEU A 92 -4.48 -14.37 -23.61
C LEU A 92 -4.62 -12.98 -24.26
N SER A 93 -4.97 -11.93 -23.50
CA SER A 93 -5.04 -10.57 -24.04
C SER A 93 -3.67 -10.08 -24.49
N ALA A 94 -2.61 -10.34 -23.72
CA ALA A 94 -1.24 -10.02 -24.10
C ALA A 94 -0.80 -10.77 -25.38
N ALA A 95 -1.11 -12.06 -25.50
CA ALA A 95 -0.84 -12.85 -26.70
C ALA A 95 -1.63 -12.35 -27.93
N SER A 96 -2.91 -12.00 -27.75
CA SER A 96 -3.75 -11.46 -28.82
C SER A 96 -3.27 -10.09 -29.32
N ILE A 97 -2.73 -9.24 -28.44
CA ILE A 97 -2.11 -7.96 -28.83
C ILE A 97 -0.90 -8.19 -29.75
N ILE A 98 -0.09 -9.22 -29.46
CA ILE A 98 1.05 -9.60 -30.30
C ILE A 98 0.55 -10.08 -31.67
N ASN A 99 -0.51 -10.91 -31.71
CA ASN A 99 -1.09 -11.38 -32.96
C ASN A 99 -1.67 -10.24 -33.80
N LEU A 100 -2.43 -9.33 -33.18
CA LEU A 100 -2.97 -8.12 -33.82
C LEU A 100 -1.85 -7.28 -34.45
N ARG A 101 -0.75 -7.07 -33.73
CA ARG A 101 0.43 -6.37 -34.25
C ARG A 101 1.00 -7.08 -35.48
N THR A 102 1.17 -8.39 -35.41
CA THR A 102 1.76 -9.19 -36.50
C THR A 102 0.89 -9.15 -37.76
N VAL A 103 -0.43 -9.29 -37.63
CA VAL A 103 -1.39 -9.17 -38.74
C VAL A 103 -1.33 -7.78 -39.38
N MET A 104 -1.22 -6.73 -38.57
CA MET A 104 -1.09 -5.35 -39.05
C MET A 104 0.24 -5.09 -39.78
N MET A 105 1.32 -5.77 -39.39
CA MET A 105 2.66 -5.59 -39.96
C MET A 105 2.91 -6.44 -41.23
N HIS A 106 2.40 -7.67 -41.30
CA HIS A 106 2.62 -8.59 -42.43
C HIS A 106 1.57 -8.46 -43.56
N GLY A 107 0.52 -7.66 -43.38
CA GLY A 107 -0.53 -7.44 -44.38
C GLY A 107 -0.12 -6.55 -45.57
N THR A 108 1.15 -6.54 -45.97
CA THR A 108 1.68 -5.68 -47.05
C THR A 108 1.48 -6.24 -48.45
N GLU A 109 1.19 -7.53 -48.62
CA GLU A 109 1.12 -8.19 -49.95
C GLU A 109 -0.30 -8.62 -50.40
N LYS A 110 -1.36 -8.39 -49.60
CA LYS A 110 -2.73 -8.84 -49.92
C LYS A 110 -3.68 -7.72 -50.35
N ASN A 111 -4.72 -8.07 -51.12
CA ASN A 111 -5.81 -7.18 -51.55
C ASN A 111 -6.41 -6.35 -50.40
N PHE A 112 -6.64 -5.04 -50.64
CA PHE A 112 -7.09 -4.06 -49.64
C PHE A 112 -8.35 -4.49 -48.84
N ARG A 113 -9.34 -5.11 -49.49
CA ARG A 113 -10.54 -5.64 -48.81
C ARG A 113 -10.23 -6.78 -47.83
N GLN A 114 -9.33 -7.67 -48.20
CA GLN A 114 -8.95 -8.82 -47.38
C GLN A 114 -8.13 -8.38 -46.16
N LYS A 115 -7.29 -7.35 -46.34
CA LYS A 115 -6.55 -6.69 -45.25
C LYS A 115 -7.47 -6.06 -44.20
N ILE A 116 -8.51 -5.35 -44.62
CA ILE A 116 -9.50 -4.75 -43.70
C ILE A 116 -10.25 -5.84 -42.93
N GLY A 117 -10.63 -6.95 -43.60
CA GLY A 117 -11.29 -8.08 -42.96
C GLY A 117 -10.43 -8.77 -41.90
N GLU A 118 -9.19 -9.12 -42.23
CA GLU A 118 -8.25 -9.80 -41.31
C GLU A 118 -7.89 -8.91 -40.10
N ALA A 119 -7.67 -7.60 -40.33
CA ALA A 119 -7.40 -6.64 -39.26
C ALA A 119 -8.62 -6.41 -38.35
N ALA A 120 -9.83 -6.32 -38.91
CA ALA A 120 -11.06 -6.18 -38.12
C ALA A 120 -11.37 -7.43 -37.29
N ALA A 121 -11.09 -8.63 -37.83
CA ALA A 121 -11.23 -9.89 -37.11
C ALA A 121 -10.22 -9.99 -35.94
N ALA A 122 -8.96 -9.65 -36.17
CA ALA A 122 -7.95 -9.63 -35.11
C ALA A 122 -8.25 -8.59 -34.02
N LEU A 123 -8.76 -7.42 -34.40
CA LEU A 123 -9.13 -6.34 -33.48
C LEU A 123 -10.35 -6.72 -32.63
N SER A 124 -11.38 -7.32 -33.25
CA SER A 124 -12.57 -7.78 -32.54
C SER A 124 -12.27 -8.94 -31.59
N PHE A 125 -11.42 -9.89 -31.98
CA PHE A 125 -10.94 -10.96 -31.11
C PHE A 125 -10.17 -10.40 -29.90
N THR A 126 -9.22 -9.48 -30.15
CA THR A 126 -8.43 -8.84 -29.08
C THR A 126 -9.32 -8.01 -28.13
N GLY A 127 -10.29 -7.29 -28.67
CA GLY A 127 -11.27 -6.52 -27.91
C GLY A 127 -12.18 -7.39 -27.04
N ALA A 128 -12.67 -8.51 -27.58
CA ALA A 128 -13.51 -9.46 -26.85
C ALA A 128 -12.75 -10.15 -25.71
N VAL A 129 -11.50 -10.57 -25.93
CA VAL A 129 -10.62 -11.12 -24.89
C VAL A 129 -10.32 -10.06 -23.80
N GLY A 130 -10.08 -8.80 -24.20
CA GLY A 130 -9.89 -7.68 -23.27
C GLY A 130 -11.13 -7.37 -22.43
N LEU A 131 -12.32 -7.43 -23.01
CA LEU A 131 -13.59 -7.29 -22.30
C LEU A 131 -13.82 -8.43 -21.31
N LEU A 132 -13.51 -9.68 -21.66
CA LEU A 132 -13.58 -10.83 -20.76
C LEU A 132 -12.59 -10.73 -19.60
N MET A 133 -11.39 -10.20 -19.83
CA MET A 133 -10.42 -9.85 -18.79
C MET A 133 -10.98 -8.80 -17.84
N LEU A 134 -11.50 -7.68 -18.37
CA LEU A 134 -12.11 -6.60 -17.57
C LEU A 134 -13.29 -7.12 -16.74
N HIS A 135 -14.15 -7.95 -17.33
CA HIS A 135 -15.27 -8.57 -16.63
C HIS A 135 -14.84 -9.58 -15.56
N SER A 136 -13.72 -10.27 -15.74
CA SER A 136 -13.15 -11.17 -14.72
C SER A 136 -12.49 -10.39 -13.59
N PHE A 137 -11.88 -9.25 -13.90
CA PHE A 137 -11.40 -8.28 -12.91
C PHE A 137 -12.55 -7.72 -12.07
N VAL A 138 -13.58 -7.16 -12.72
CA VAL A 138 -14.79 -6.62 -12.05
C VAL A 138 -15.49 -7.73 -11.25
N GLY A 139 -15.59 -8.95 -11.77
CA GLY A 139 -16.11 -10.09 -11.03
C GLY A 139 -15.30 -10.37 -9.76
N SER A 140 -13.98 -10.50 -9.87
CA SER A 140 -13.07 -10.75 -8.75
C SER A 140 -13.08 -9.64 -7.69
N VAL A 141 -13.30 -8.39 -8.12
CA VAL A 141 -13.28 -7.19 -7.28
C VAL A 141 -14.64 -6.96 -6.62
N CYS A 142 -15.74 -7.15 -7.36
CA CYS A 142 -17.09 -6.80 -6.93
C CYS A 142 -17.91 -7.98 -6.36
N THR A 143 -17.46 -9.23 -6.51
CA THR A 143 -18.19 -10.40 -5.97
C THR A 143 -18.44 -10.23 -4.48
N GLU A 144 -19.71 -10.40 -4.12
CA GLU A 144 -20.15 -10.48 -2.73
C GLU A 144 -19.52 -11.72 -2.10
N PRO A 145 -18.80 -11.60 -0.96
CA PRO A 145 -18.66 -12.76 -0.10
C PRO A 145 -20.06 -13.03 0.44
N ASP A 146 -20.78 -13.95 -0.21
CA ASP A 146 -22.04 -14.44 0.29
C ASP A 146 -21.84 -14.86 1.75
N LYS A 147 -22.82 -14.50 2.57
CA LYS A 147 -22.90 -14.92 3.98
C LYS A 147 -22.85 -16.45 4.01
N TRP A 148 -21.66 -17.03 4.18
CA TRP A 148 -21.54 -18.43 4.51
C TRP A 148 -22.23 -18.61 5.87
N THR A 149 -23.45 -19.14 5.81
CA THR A 149 -24.17 -19.62 6.99
C THR A 149 -24.02 -21.14 6.95
N PRO A 150 -23.37 -21.76 7.96
CA PRO A 150 -23.34 -23.21 8.03
C PRO A 150 -24.77 -23.76 8.08
N PRO A 151 -24.97 -25.04 7.69
CA PRO A 151 -26.28 -25.69 7.79
C PRO A 151 -26.81 -25.52 9.22
N LYS A 152 -28.03 -24.99 9.34
CA LYS A 152 -28.71 -24.82 10.61
C LYS A 152 -29.02 -26.20 11.19
N GLU A 153 -28.13 -26.73 12.02
CA GLU A 153 -28.56 -27.63 13.07
C GLU A 153 -29.23 -26.84 14.19
N GLN A 154 -30.33 -27.39 14.67
CA GLN A 154 -31.32 -26.81 15.55
C GLN A 154 -30.73 -26.45 16.92
N LEU A 155 -30.29 -25.21 17.11
CA LEU A 155 -30.15 -24.61 18.44
C LEU A 155 -30.79 -23.21 18.44
N SER A 156 -32.11 -23.19 18.31
CA SER A 156 -32.93 -21.97 18.39
C SER A 156 -33.28 -21.55 19.82
N PHE A 157 -32.81 -22.27 20.86
CA PHE A 157 -33.17 -21.98 22.26
C PHE A 157 -32.12 -21.17 23.04
N LEU A 158 -30.92 -20.95 22.48
CA LEU A 158 -29.94 -20.03 23.06
C LEU A 158 -29.91 -18.76 22.23
N VAL A 159 -30.24 -17.62 22.85
CA VAL A 159 -30.00 -16.28 22.31
C VAL A 159 -28.48 -16.04 22.33
N VAL A 160 -27.74 -16.78 21.51
CA VAL A 160 -26.36 -16.44 21.20
C VAL A 160 -26.45 -15.27 20.22
N PRO A 161 -25.91 -14.07 20.55
CA PRO A 161 -25.88 -12.98 19.60
C PRO A 161 -25.22 -13.50 18.31
N LYS A 162 -25.93 -13.37 17.18
CA LYS A 162 -25.46 -13.85 15.88
C LYS A 162 -23.99 -13.44 15.72
N PRO A 163 -23.06 -14.38 15.48
CA PRO A 163 -21.66 -14.03 15.37
C PRO A 163 -21.51 -12.99 14.25
N LYS A 164 -20.84 -11.87 14.56
CA LYS A 164 -20.53 -10.85 13.56
C LYS A 164 -19.90 -11.51 12.32
N PRO A 165 -20.26 -11.07 11.11
CA PRO A 165 -19.68 -11.62 9.89
C PRO A 165 -18.15 -11.49 9.92
N LEU A 166 -17.46 -12.49 9.39
CA LEU A 166 -15.99 -12.47 9.24
C LEU A 166 -15.57 -11.30 8.36
N CYS A 167 -14.35 -10.81 8.58
CA CYS A 167 -13.77 -9.77 7.74
C CYS A 167 -13.65 -10.28 6.30
N PRO A 168 -14.23 -9.57 5.30
CA PRO A 168 -14.12 -9.91 3.88
C PRO A 168 -12.68 -10.06 3.38
N GLN A 169 -11.70 -9.48 4.08
CA GLN A 169 -10.28 -9.66 3.76
C GLN A 169 -9.80 -11.12 3.84
N GLU A 170 -10.41 -11.97 4.68
CA GLU A 170 -10.05 -13.40 4.76
C GLU A 170 -10.57 -14.21 3.58
N THR A 171 -11.65 -13.75 2.96
CA THR A 171 -12.34 -14.43 1.87
C THR A 171 -12.14 -13.75 0.52
N ALA A 172 -11.41 -12.64 0.50
CA ALA A 172 -11.10 -11.85 -0.69
C ALA A 172 -10.27 -12.65 -1.69
N SER A 173 -10.60 -12.48 -2.98
CA SER A 173 -9.73 -12.88 -4.09
C SER A 173 -8.40 -12.10 -4.03
N PHE A 174 -7.35 -12.60 -4.69
CA PHE A 174 -6.05 -11.91 -4.73
C PHE A 174 -6.16 -10.45 -5.17
N LEU A 175 -6.94 -10.17 -6.22
CA LEU A 175 -7.13 -8.80 -6.71
C LEU A 175 -7.92 -7.93 -5.72
N SER A 176 -9.00 -8.48 -5.14
CA SER A 176 -9.77 -7.75 -4.13
C SER A 176 -8.90 -7.44 -2.89
N PHE A 177 -8.00 -8.36 -2.53
CA PHE A 177 -7.01 -8.17 -1.48
C PHE A 177 -5.99 -7.08 -1.83
N MET A 178 -5.39 -7.13 -3.03
CA MET A 178 -4.36 -6.18 -3.48
C MET A 178 -4.89 -4.74 -3.61
N PHE A 179 -6.11 -4.58 -4.15
CA PHE A 179 -6.74 -3.27 -4.37
C PHE A 179 -7.63 -2.80 -3.20
N TYR A 180 -7.68 -3.56 -2.09
CA TYR A 180 -8.55 -3.28 -0.93
C TYR A 180 -10.04 -3.10 -1.28
N SER A 181 -10.50 -3.71 -2.37
CA SER A 181 -11.89 -3.53 -2.82
C SER A 181 -12.92 -4.10 -1.85
N TRP A 182 -12.51 -5.09 -1.04
CA TRP A 182 -13.32 -5.64 0.04
C TRP A 182 -13.77 -4.58 1.06
N PHE A 183 -13.04 -3.46 1.21
CA PHE A 183 -13.39 -2.35 2.10
C PHE A 183 -14.39 -1.37 1.47
N THR A 184 -14.44 -1.24 0.14
CA THR A 184 -15.24 -0.25 -0.60
C THR A 184 -16.71 -0.22 -0.17
N ARG A 185 -17.30 -1.38 0.13
CA ARG A 185 -18.71 -1.47 0.56
C ARG A 185 -18.97 -0.78 1.89
N LEU A 186 -18.05 -0.91 2.85
CA LEU A 186 -18.17 -0.25 4.14
C LEU A 186 -17.99 1.26 3.99
N SER A 187 -17.08 1.71 3.12
CA SER A 187 -16.89 3.12 2.80
C SER A 187 -18.14 3.75 2.17
N ILE A 188 -18.75 3.08 1.18
CA ILE A 188 -19.99 3.56 0.55
C ILE A 188 -21.13 3.60 1.58
N LYS A 189 -21.21 2.62 2.48
CA LYS A 189 -22.19 2.63 3.57
C LYS A 189 -21.98 3.83 4.49
N GLY A 190 -20.72 4.10 4.88
CA GLY A 190 -20.33 5.25 5.69
C GLY A 190 -20.66 6.61 5.05
N LEU A 191 -20.62 6.68 3.71
CA LEU A 191 -21.05 7.88 2.98
C LEU A 191 -22.56 8.13 3.10
N ARG A 192 -23.37 7.06 3.15
CA ARG A 192 -24.84 7.16 3.19
C ARG A 192 -25.40 7.26 4.61
N LYS A 193 -24.76 6.59 5.57
CA LYS A 193 -25.19 6.52 6.97
C LYS A 193 -23.97 6.46 7.89
N PRO A 194 -24.00 7.12 9.06
CA PRO A 194 -22.96 6.96 10.06
C PRO A 194 -22.74 5.49 10.41
N VAL A 195 -21.49 5.02 10.32
CA VAL A 195 -21.13 3.62 10.57
C VAL A 195 -21.33 3.29 12.05
N GLN A 196 -22.13 2.26 12.33
CA GLN A 196 -22.35 1.78 13.70
C GLN A 196 -21.48 0.55 14.02
N PHE A 197 -21.30 0.25 15.31
CA PHE A 197 -20.52 -0.93 15.73
C PHE A 197 -21.10 -2.26 15.20
N SER A 198 -22.42 -2.32 14.99
CA SER A 198 -23.12 -3.45 14.37
C SER A 198 -22.70 -3.70 12.91
N ASP A 199 -22.23 -2.67 12.22
CA ASP A 199 -21.83 -2.74 10.81
C ASP A 199 -20.41 -3.22 10.61
N LEU A 200 -19.60 -3.22 11.67
CA LEU A 200 -18.20 -3.64 11.63
C LEU A 200 -18.07 -5.15 11.62
N TRP A 201 -17.07 -5.64 10.89
CA TRP A 201 -16.75 -7.06 10.82
C TRP A 201 -16.06 -7.56 12.09
N ARG A 202 -16.08 -8.88 12.26
CA ARG A 202 -15.28 -9.55 13.26
C ARG A 202 -13.81 -9.52 12.85
N LEU A 203 -12.93 -9.19 13.80
CA LEU A 203 -11.49 -9.21 13.59
C LEU A 203 -10.98 -10.61 13.27
N ARG A 204 -9.96 -10.67 12.40
CA ARG A 204 -9.22 -11.90 12.06
C ARG A 204 -8.69 -12.57 13.31
N SER A 205 -8.76 -13.90 13.36
CA SER A 205 -8.35 -14.70 14.53
C SER A 205 -6.94 -14.35 15.01
N GLU A 206 -6.02 -14.14 14.07
CA GLU A 206 -4.62 -13.76 14.31
C GLU A 206 -4.43 -12.40 14.97
N LEU A 207 -5.34 -11.46 14.69
CA LEU A 207 -5.30 -10.08 15.19
C LEU A 207 -6.10 -9.91 16.49
N ARG A 208 -6.72 -10.98 17.00
CA ARG A 208 -7.44 -10.90 18.28
C ARG A 208 -6.47 -10.83 19.45
N SER A 209 -6.82 -10.01 20.44
CA SER A 209 -6.04 -9.83 21.67
C SER A 209 -5.66 -11.15 22.32
N ALA A 210 -6.57 -12.13 22.40
CA ALA A 210 -6.28 -13.44 22.96
C ALA A 210 -5.10 -14.16 22.25
N CYS A 211 -5.09 -14.19 20.91
CA CYS A 211 -4.02 -14.84 20.14
C CYS A 211 -2.69 -14.07 20.26
N ILE A 212 -2.76 -12.74 20.15
CA ILE A 212 -1.60 -11.85 20.29
C ILE A 212 -0.97 -12.01 21.68
N MET A 213 -1.79 -11.95 22.74
CA MET A 213 -1.33 -12.10 24.11
C MET A 213 -0.70 -13.47 24.34
N LEU A 214 -1.30 -14.56 23.86
CA LEU A 214 -0.72 -15.89 23.99
C LEU A 214 0.67 -15.98 23.33
N LYS A 215 0.84 -15.40 22.12
CA LYS A 215 2.15 -15.36 21.45
C LYS A 215 3.18 -14.61 22.30
N VAL A 216 2.84 -13.43 22.79
CA VAL A 216 3.75 -12.59 23.59
C VAL A 216 4.06 -13.24 24.94
N GLU A 217 3.09 -13.83 25.62
CA GLU A 217 3.28 -14.52 26.90
C GLU A 217 4.14 -15.76 26.75
N ASN A 218 3.98 -16.53 25.68
CA ASN A 218 4.85 -17.67 25.39
C ASN A 218 6.31 -17.25 25.20
N VAL A 219 6.54 -16.15 24.48
CA VAL A 219 7.88 -15.57 24.32
C VAL A 219 8.41 -15.04 25.66
N TRP A 220 7.58 -14.35 26.43
CA TRP A 220 7.92 -13.81 27.75
C TRP A 220 8.31 -14.93 28.73
N ALA A 221 7.55 -16.02 28.77
CA ALA A 221 7.84 -17.18 29.59
C ALA A 221 9.17 -17.85 29.18
N LYS A 222 9.47 -17.94 27.88
CA LYS A 222 10.77 -18.43 27.38
C LYS A 222 11.93 -17.53 27.82
N LEU A 223 11.76 -16.21 27.78
CA LEU A 223 12.76 -15.24 28.25
C LEU A 223 13.00 -15.36 29.75
N LEU A 224 11.94 -15.55 30.54
CA LEU A 224 12.02 -15.80 31.98
C LEU A 224 12.74 -17.13 32.30
N LYS A 225 12.41 -18.23 31.61
CA LYS A 225 13.08 -19.53 31.78
C LYS A 225 14.57 -19.48 31.46
N LYS A 226 14.94 -18.83 30.34
CA LYS A 226 16.36 -18.62 29.96
C LYS A 226 17.14 -17.81 31.02
N ARG A 227 16.48 -16.89 31.73
CA ARG A 227 17.07 -16.17 32.87
C ARG A 227 17.34 -17.11 34.04
N THR A 228 16.34 -17.91 34.44
CA THR A 228 16.48 -18.84 35.58
C THR A 228 17.61 -19.84 35.35
N GLN A 229 17.77 -20.33 34.12
CA GLN A 229 18.84 -21.28 33.77
C GLN A 229 20.24 -20.67 33.70
N ARG A 230 20.38 -19.40 33.29
CA ARG A 230 21.71 -18.82 33.02
C ARG A 230 22.46 -18.28 34.24
N LYS A 231 21.92 -18.33 35.47
CA LYS A 231 22.49 -17.68 36.69
C LYS A 231 23.07 -16.27 36.43
N SER A 232 22.56 -15.58 35.40
CA SER A 232 23.21 -14.41 34.82
C SER A 232 22.81 -13.17 35.63
N ARG A 233 23.84 -12.46 36.12
CA ARG A 233 23.87 -11.16 36.81
C ARG A 233 22.56 -10.66 37.41
N LYS A 234 22.58 -10.51 38.75
CA LYS A 234 21.53 -10.14 39.71
C LYS A 234 20.51 -9.05 39.30
N ASN A 235 20.73 -8.25 38.26
CA ASN A 235 19.92 -7.06 37.95
C ASN A 235 19.37 -6.91 36.51
N SER A 236 19.47 -7.90 35.60
CA SER A 236 18.95 -7.71 34.22
C SER A 236 17.45 -8.03 34.08
N THR A 237 16.59 -7.02 34.10
CA THR A 237 15.14 -7.19 33.86
C THR A 237 14.88 -7.76 32.45
N PRO A 238 13.95 -8.72 32.29
CA PRO A 238 13.57 -9.19 30.95
C PRO A 238 13.02 -8.01 30.14
N SER A 239 13.50 -7.84 28.91
CA SER A 239 13.11 -6.69 28.09
C SER A 239 11.77 -6.95 27.38
N LEU A 240 10.77 -6.11 27.70
CA LEU A 240 9.47 -6.12 27.02
C LEU A 240 9.61 -5.91 25.51
N VAL A 241 10.51 -5.01 25.10
CA VAL A 241 10.81 -4.73 23.69
C VAL A 241 11.23 -6.00 22.94
N ARG A 242 12.07 -6.85 23.55
CA ARG A 242 12.50 -8.11 22.92
C ARG A 242 11.34 -9.10 22.79
N ALA A 243 10.44 -9.15 23.77
CA ALA A 243 9.27 -10.03 23.71
C ALA A 243 8.27 -9.58 22.65
N LEU A 244 8.02 -8.27 22.56
CA LEU A 244 7.16 -7.67 21.53
C LEU A 244 7.77 -7.89 20.14
N ALA A 245 9.06 -7.57 19.96
CA ALA A 245 9.77 -7.77 18.70
C ALA A 245 9.73 -9.24 18.26
N ALA A 246 10.06 -10.19 19.14
CA ALA A 246 10.03 -11.61 18.81
C ALA A 246 8.61 -12.19 18.62
N SER A 247 7.55 -11.47 19.00
CA SER A 247 6.16 -11.87 18.72
C SER A 247 5.64 -11.36 17.38
N ALA A 248 6.12 -10.21 16.92
CA ALA A 248 5.66 -9.53 15.71
C ALA A 248 6.66 -9.62 14.52
N TRP A 249 7.83 -10.24 14.72
CA TRP A 249 8.93 -10.26 13.75
C TRP A 249 8.53 -10.77 12.36
N SER A 250 7.67 -11.78 12.26
CA SER A 250 7.30 -12.35 10.95
C SER A 250 6.50 -11.36 10.10
N MET A 251 5.54 -10.66 10.71
CA MET A 251 4.77 -9.61 10.03
C MET A 251 5.66 -8.40 9.71
N PHE A 252 6.59 -8.06 10.61
CA PHE A 252 7.56 -6.98 10.41
C PHE A 252 8.51 -7.27 9.23
N LEU A 253 8.99 -8.50 9.10
CA LEU A 253 9.84 -8.90 7.96
C LEU A 253 9.09 -8.87 6.63
N ILE A 254 7.86 -9.39 6.59
CA ILE A 254 7.03 -9.36 5.36
C ILE A 254 6.74 -7.90 4.97
N SER A 255 6.38 -7.06 5.94
CA SER A 255 6.23 -5.61 5.75
C SER A 255 7.51 -4.98 5.19
N GLY A 256 8.68 -5.34 5.71
CA GLY A 256 9.98 -4.85 5.25
C GLY A 256 10.32 -5.29 3.83
N ALA A 257 9.99 -6.53 3.45
CA ALA A 257 10.18 -7.03 2.10
C ALA A 257 9.33 -6.25 1.07
N TYR A 258 8.06 -5.98 1.40
CA TYR A 258 7.20 -5.13 0.56
C TYR A 258 7.74 -3.70 0.43
N HIS A 259 8.28 -3.15 1.53
CA HIS A 259 8.90 -1.83 1.51
C HIS A 259 10.11 -1.80 0.60
N LEU A 260 11.03 -2.75 0.76
CA LEU A 260 12.24 -2.87 -0.05
C LEU A 260 11.90 -3.02 -1.54
N ALA A 261 10.95 -3.89 -1.89
CA ALA A 261 10.50 -4.07 -3.27
C ALA A 261 9.93 -2.76 -3.86
N SER A 262 9.09 -2.05 -3.09
CA SER A 262 8.57 -0.74 -3.50
C SER A 262 9.69 0.28 -3.72
N THR A 263 10.67 0.34 -2.82
CA THR A 263 11.80 1.28 -2.91
C THR A 263 12.65 1.00 -4.15
N LEU A 264 13.00 -0.27 -4.41
CA LEU A 264 13.75 -0.67 -5.60
C LEU A 264 13.00 -0.33 -6.90
N LEU A 265 11.69 -0.61 -6.97
CA LEU A 265 10.87 -0.20 -8.12
C LEU A 265 10.82 1.32 -8.29
N GLY A 266 10.82 2.07 -7.17
CA GLY A 266 10.90 3.52 -7.18
C GLY A 266 12.17 4.05 -7.86
N PHE A 267 13.31 3.41 -7.63
CA PHE A 267 14.58 3.77 -8.27
C PHE A 267 14.66 3.42 -9.76
N LEU A 268 13.84 2.48 -10.24
CA LEU A 268 13.76 2.19 -11.67
C LEU A 268 13.06 3.32 -12.45
N ILE A 269 12.14 4.07 -11.83
CA ILE A 269 11.34 5.09 -12.53
C ILE A 269 12.22 6.16 -13.21
N PRO A 270 13.18 6.83 -12.53
CA PRO A 270 14.05 7.82 -13.18
C PRO A 270 14.87 7.26 -14.35
N THR A 271 15.30 6.01 -14.27
CA THR A 271 16.07 5.36 -15.36
C THR A 271 15.24 5.20 -16.64
N PHE A 272 13.97 4.84 -16.51
CA PHE A 272 13.06 4.73 -17.66
C PHE A 272 12.61 6.11 -18.18
N VAL A 273 12.50 7.11 -17.31
CA VAL A 273 12.29 8.50 -17.74
C VAL A 273 13.48 8.98 -18.58
N SER A 274 14.72 8.76 -18.14
CA SER A 274 15.92 9.11 -18.93
C SER A 274 15.96 8.38 -20.27
N ARG A 275 15.65 7.07 -20.32
CA ARG A 275 15.54 6.32 -21.59
C ARG A 275 14.48 6.90 -22.53
N LEU A 276 13.36 7.36 -21.99
CA LEU A 276 12.30 8.00 -22.78
C LEU A 276 12.73 9.37 -23.31
N ILE A 277 13.44 10.18 -22.51
CA ILE A 277 14.01 11.46 -22.95
C ILE A 277 15.01 11.23 -24.08
N ASN A 278 15.97 10.33 -23.89
CA ASN A 278 16.97 10.01 -24.91
C ASN A 278 16.34 9.46 -26.20
N PHE A 279 15.22 8.73 -26.09
CA PHE A 279 14.45 8.29 -27.26
C PHE A 279 13.84 9.45 -28.03
N VAL A 280 13.28 10.45 -27.32
CA VAL A 280 12.71 11.65 -27.95
C VAL A 280 13.80 12.48 -28.62
N GLU A 281 14.95 12.66 -27.95
CA GLU A 281 16.10 13.38 -28.50
C GLU A 281 16.64 12.71 -29.77
N ALA A 282 16.91 11.40 -29.72
CA ALA A 282 17.43 10.66 -30.87
C ALA A 282 16.48 10.70 -32.09
N ARG A 283 15.17 10.77 -31.84
CA ARG A 283 14.16 10.93 -32.88
C ARG A 283 14.17 12.34 -33.48
N ASN A 284 14.32 13.37 -32.65
CA ASN A 284 14.41 14.76 -33.11
C ASN A 284 15.69 15.01 -33.92
N SER A 285 16.79 14.33 -33.58
CA SER A 285 18.07 14.40 -34.31
C SER A 285 18.11 13.57 -35.61
N GLY A 286 17.00 12.91 -36.00
CA GLY A 286 16.91 12.17 -37.26
C GLY A 286 17.68 10.84 -37.31
N SER A 287 18.02 10.25 -36.15
CA SER A 287 18.78 8.99 -36.13
C SER A 287 17.93 7.81 -36.63
N ALA A 288 18.35 7.16 -37.72
CA ALA A 288 17.62 6.11 -38.42
C ALA A 288 17.47 4.77 -37.65
N THR A 289 18.01 4.68 -36.44
CA THR A 289 18.06 3.44 -35.64
C THR A 289 16.93 3.29 -34.62
N VAL A 290 16.07 4.30 -34.47
CA VAL A 290 15.10 4.36 -33.35
C VAL A 290 13.66 4.17 -33.85
N TYR A 291 13.11 2.99 -33.61
CA TYR A 291 11.71 2.68 -33.97
C TYR A 291 10.71 3.21 -32.93
N ILE A 292 9.57 3.74 -33.40
CA ILE A 292 8.50 4.36 -32.60
C ILE A 292 8.01 3.47 -31.44
N TRP A 293 7.96 2.15 -31.64
CA TRP A 293 7.48 1.21 -30.63
C TRP A 293 8.32 1.20 -29.34
N HIS A 294 9.59 1.60 -29.39
CA HIS A 294 10.44 1.74 -28.20
C HIS A 294 9.87 2.80 -27.24
N GLY A 295 9.38 3.94 -27.77
CA GLY A 295 8.77 4.99 -26.94
C GLY A 295 7.52 4.50 -26.23
N TYR A 296 6.62 3.81 -26.93
CA TYR A 296 5.43 3.20 -26.32
C TYR A 296 5.79 2.12 -25.30
N LEU A 297 6.84 1.33 -25.55
CA LEU A 297 7.35 0.34 -24.58
C LEU A 297 7.83 1.03 -23.31
N TYR A 298 8.67 2.06 -23.41
CA TYR A 298 9.17 2.77 -22.23
C TYR A 298 8.04 3.43 -21.43
N ALA A 299 7.06 4.04 -22.09
CA ALA A 299 5.89 4.62 -21.43
C ALA A 299 5.00 3.54 -20.75
N GLY A 300 4.81 2.39 -21.40
CA GLY A 300 4.06 1.27 -20.85
C GLY A 300 4.75 0.65 -19.62
N VAL A 301 6.07 0.45 -19.70
CA VAL A 301 6.87 -0.05 -18.57
C VAL A 301 6.87 0.95 -17.41
N LEU A 302 7.02 2.24 -17.68
CA LEU A 302 6.95 3.29 -16.64
C LEU A 302 5.60 3.25 -15.91
N THR A 303 4.51 3.14 -16.66
CA THR A 303 3.16 3.00 -16.08
C THR A 303 3.05 1.77 -15.19
N LEU A 304 3.53 0.62 -15.66
CA LEU A 304 3.54 -0.63 -14.90
C LEU A 304 4.37 -0.51 -13.61
N LEU A 305 5.56 0.10 -13.70
CA LEU A 305 6.44 0.32 -12.54
C LEU A 305 5.76 1.16 -11.47
N VAL A 306 5.07 2.25 -11.86
CA VAL A 306 4.33 3.10 -10.92
C VAL A 306 3.18 2.34 -10.23
N ILE A 307 2.43 1.54 -10.99
CA ILE A 307 1.34 0.71 -10.43
C ILE A 307 1.90 -0.31 -9.43
N LEU A 308 2.94 -1.07 -9.81
CA LEU A 308 3.54 -2.10 -8.96
C LEU A 308 4.16 -1.48 -7.69
N ARG A 309 4.91 -0.38 -7.83
CA ARG A 309 5.45 0.37 -6.68
C ARG A 309 4.33 0.75 -5.72
N THR A 310 3.25 1.34 -6.23
CA THR A 310 2.13 1.79 -5.41
C THR A 310 1.47 0.63 -4.68
N LEU A 311 1.22 -0.49 -5.37
CA LEU A 311 0.65 -1.69 -4.75
C LEU A 311 1.52 -2.21 -3.61
N PHE A 312 2.82 -2.39 -3.84
CA PHE A 312 3.73 -2.86 -2.78
C PHE A 312 3.86 -1.88 -1.62
N HIS A 313 3.91 -0.58 -1.90
CA HIS A 313 3.92 0.45 -0.86
C HIS A 313 2.68 0.39 0.03
N GLN A 314 1.48 0.26 -0.57
CA GLN A 314 0.24 0.17 0.20
C GLN A 314 0.12 -1.13 1.01
N GLN A 315 0.64 -2.25 0.49
CA GLN A 315 0.73 -3.50 1.26
C GLN A 315 1.67 -3.36 2.45
N HIS A 316 2.82 -2.71 2.26
CA HIS A 316 3.73 -2.38 3.36
C HIS A 316 3.03 -1.55 4.44
N VAL A 317 2.40 -0.42 4.06
CA VAL A 317 1.73 0.48 5.02
C VAL A 317 0.67 -0.26 5.82
N HIS A 318 -0.19 -1.06 5.18
CA HIS A 318 -1.23 -1.84 5.86
C HIS A 318 -0.66 -2.86 6.86
N LEU A 319 0.37 -3.62 6.47
CA LEU A 319 1.01 -4.58 7.37
C LEU A 319 1.72 -3.89 8.53
N ASN A 320 2.37 -2.77 8.28
CA ASN A 320 3.08 -2.00 9.30
C ASN A 320 2.13 -1.42 10.36
N PHE A 321 0.98 -0.86 9.95
CA PHE A 321 -0.09 -0.48 10.88
C PHE A 321 -0.66 -1.67 11.66
N SER A 322 -0.78 -2.84 11.02
CA SER A 322 -1.21 -4.06 11.69
C SER A 322 -0.21 -4.51 12.78
N VAL A 323 1.09 -4.37 12.52
CA VAL A 323 2.15 -4.62 13.52
C VAL A 323 2.01 -3.65 14.71
N GLY A 324 1.83 -2.35 14.45
CA GLY A 324 1.62 -1.35 15.51
C GLY A 324 0.39 -1.66 16.38
N MET A 325 -0.74 -2.01 15.74
CA MET A 325 -1.97 -2.38 16.42
C MET A 325 -1.81 -3.67 17.27
N ASN A 326 -1.02 -4.64 16.79
CA ASN A 326 -0.68 -5.84 17.55
C ASN A 326 0.16 -5.51 18.79
N VAL A 327 1.16 -4.63 18.65
CA VAL A 327 1.99 -4.15 19.77
C VAL A 327 1.11 -3.47 20.83
N ARG A 328 0.22 -2.56 20.43
CA ARG A 328 -0.73 -1.92 21.36
C ARG A 328 -1.62 -2.93 22.06
N SER A 329 -2.24 -3.83 21.30
CA SER A 329 -3.14 -4.86 21.86
C SER A 329 -2.42 -5.75 22.87
N ALA A 330 -1.17 -6.11 22.59
CA ALA A 330 -0.32 -6.87 23.52
C ALA A 330 -0.04 -6.08 24.81
N VAL A 331 0.42 -4.83 24.69
CA VAL A 331 0.78 -3.99 25.84
C VAL A 331 -0.43 -3.75 26.74
N VAL A 332 -1.57 -3.35 26.17
CA VAL A 332 -2.82 -3.15 26.93
C VAL A 332 -3.23 -4.44 27.64
N GLY A 333 -3.22 -5.57 26.94
CA GLY A 333 -3.57 -6.87 27.53
C GLY A 333 -2.63 -7.30 28.67
N LEU A 334 -1.32 -7.08 28.52
CA LEU A 334 -0.33 -7.38 29.55
C LEU A 334 -0.46 -6.49 30.78
N VAL A 335 -0.64 -5.18 30.58
CA VAL A 335 -0.85 -4.21 31.67
C VAL A 335 -2.13 -4.54 32.42
N TYR A 336 -3.22 -4.84 31.71
CA TYR A 336 -4.49 -5.25 32.30
C TYR A 336 -4.34 -6.52 33.15
N ARG A 337 -3.74 -7.59 32.60
CA ARG A 337 -3.48 -8.82 33.37
C ARG A 337 -2.58 -8.59 34.57
N LYS A 338 -1.56 -7.73 34.43
CA LYS A 338 -0.64 -7.43 35.53
C LYS A 338 -1.35 -6.66 36.64
N ALA A 339 -2.20 -5.68 36.31
CA ALA A 339 -2.96 -4.89 37.27
C ALA A 339 -3.87 -5.76 38.16
N LEU A 340 -4.49 -6.79 37.58
CA LEU A 340 -5.31 -7.78 38.30
C LEU A 340 -4.51 -8.66 39.27
N ARG A 341 -3.19 -8.78 39.10
CA ARG A 341 -2.29 -9.62 39.90
C ARG A 341 -1.30 -8.81 40.74
N LEU A 342 -1.46 -7.49 40.84
CA LEU A 342 -0.65 -6.65 41.72
C LEU A 342 -0.97 -6.96 43.18
N SER A 343 0.08 -7.11 44.00
CA SER A 343 -0.09 -7.18 45.46
C SER A 343 -0.58 -5.83 45.99
N SER A 344 -1.22 -5.83 47.17
CA SER A 344 -1.72 -4.59 47.79
C SER A 344 -0.62 -3.54 47.99
N ARG A 345 0.59 -3.97 48.39
CA ARG A 345 1.77 -3.09 48.52
C ARG A 345 2.20 -2.48 47.18
N ALA A 346 2.27 -3.28 46.11
CA ALA A 346 2.62 -2.75 44.78
C ALA A 346 1.51 -1.85 44.21
N ARG A 347 0.24 -2.14 44.52
CA ARG A 347 -0.91 -1.33 44.11
C ARG A 347 -0.93 0.04 44.77
N GLN A 348 -0.42 0.18 45.99
CA GLN A 348 -0.25 1.49 46.63
C GLN A 348 0.78 2.38 45.92
N SER A 349 1.72 1.78 45.17
CA SER A 349 2.73 2.52 44.40
C SER A 349 2.24 3.01 43.04
N TYR A 350 1.05 2.60 42.58
CA TYR A 350 0.48 2.99 41.29
C TYR A 350 -1.00 3.37 41.44
N THR A 351 -1.33 4.60 41.08
CA THR A 351 -2.71 5.06 41.01
C THR A 351 -3.46 4.40 39.84
N ILE A 352 -4.79 4.31 39.95
CA ILE A 352 -5.64 3.83 38.84
C ILE A 352 -5.42 4.69 37.59
N GLY A 353 -5.25 6.01 37.76
CA GLY A 353 -4.96 6.94 36.67
C GLY A 353 -3.66 6.62 35.93
N GLU A 354 -2.58 6.30 36.65
CA GLU A 354 -1.31 5.90 36.03
C GLU A 354 -1.43 4.60 35.23
N ILE A 355 -2.17 3.61 35.75
CA ILE A 355 -2.41 2.34 35.02
C ILE A 355 -3.24 2.59 33.74
N VAL A 356 -4.24 3.47 33.80
CA VAL A 356 -5.04 3.87 32.63
C VAL A 356 -4.20 4.66 31.62
N ASN A 357 -3.27 5.50 32.08
CA ASN A 357 -2.35 6.22 31.19
C ASN A 357 -1.44 5.25 30.42
N LEU A 358 -0.89 4.23 31.10
CA LEU A 358 -0.10 3.17 30.46
C LEU A 358 -0.88 2.44 29.34
N MET A 359 -2.17 2.19 29.54
CA MET A 359 -3.02 1.50 28.57
C MET A 359 -3.53 2.40 27.44
N SER A 360 -3.51 3.72 27.59
CA SER A 360 -4.03 4.67 26.61
C SER A 360 -2.92 5.42 25.89
N VAL A 361 -2.22 6.32 26.58
CA VAL A 361 -1.20 7.21 26.00
C VAL A 361 0.06 6.43 25.64
N ASP A 362 0.63 5.67 26.58
CA ASP A 362 1.93 5.01 26.37
C ASP A 362 1.80 3.86 25.36
N ALA A 363 0.71 3.09 25.41
CA ALA A 363 0.44 2.05 24.43
C ALA A 363 0.24 2.60 23.00
N MET A 364 -0.42 3.75 22.85
CA MET A 364 -0.57 4.44 21.56
C MET A 364 0.78 4.99 21.06
N MET A 365 1.63 5.48 21.96
CA MET A 365 2.98 5.90 21.58
C MET A 365 3.79 4.71 21.03
N LEU A 366 3.69 3.54 21.64
CA LEU A 366 4.35 2.32 21.15
C LEU A 366 3.79 1.84 19.80
N GLU A 367 2.47 1.97 19.57
CA GLU A 367 1.86 1.74 18.25
C GLU A 367 2.49 2.64 17.19
N ASN A 368 2.49 3.96 17.41
CA ASN A 368 3.04 4.93 16.48
C ASN A 368 4.55 4.72 16.25
N THR A 369 5.29 4.41 17.31
CA THR A 369 6.73 4.10 17.21
C THR A 369 6.97 2.87 16.35
N SER A 370 6.16 1.82 16.52
CA SER A 370 6.29 0.58 15.75
C SER A 370 6.13 0.83 14.25
N VAL A 371 5.21 1.71 13.87
CA VAL A 371 4.99 2.10 12.46
C VAL A 371 6.21 2.84 11.88
N GLN A 372 6.98 3.57 12.69
CA GLN A 372 8.15 4.32 12.22
C GLN A 372 9.45 3.49 12.16
N LEU A 373 9.47 2.26 12.69
CA LEU A 373 10.70 1.47 12.79
C LEU A 373 11.34 1.13 11.44
N HIS A 374 10.56 1.03 10.35
CA HIS A 374 11.12 0.77 9.03
C HIS A 374 11.98 1.92 8.49
N ALA A 375 11.72 3.16 8.91
CA ALA A 375 12.52 4.32 8.51
C ALA A 375 13.98 4.23 8.99
N LEU A 376 14.24 3.52 10.10
CA LEU A 376 15.59 3.41 10.68
C LEU A 376 16.60 2.73 9.74
N TRP A 377 16.15 1.73 8.97
CA TRP A 377 17.02 1.02 8.03
C TRP A 377 16.78 1.45 6.58
N GLU A 378 15.56 1.85 6.24
CA GLU A 378 15.25 2.25 4.87
C GLU A 378 15.86 3.60 4.52
N THR A 379 15.81 4.59 5.40
CA THR A 379 16.34 5.92 5.07
C THR A 379 17.84 5.88 4.74
N PRO A 380 18.72 5.23 5.53
CA PRO A 380 20.12 5.08 5.14
C PRO A 380 20.30 4.31 3.82
N LEU A 381 19.54 3.23 3.61
CA LEU A 381 19.62 2.43 2.39
C LEU A 381 19.24 3.26 1.16
N THR A 382 18.13 3.98 1.21
CA THR A 382 17.63 4.85 0.14
C THR A 382 18.62 6.00 -0.12
N THR A 383 19.21 6.60 0.93
CA THR A 383 20.25 7.62 0.77
C THR A 383 21.48 7.07 0.04
N VAL A 384 21.96 5.88 0.39
CA VAL A 384 23.12 5.25 -0.27
C VAL A 384 22.81 4.94 -1.74
N ILE A 385 21.66 4.32 -2.03
CA ILE A 385 21.27 4.00 -3.42
C ILE A 385 21.13 5.27 -4.25
N CYS A 386 20.45 6.29 -3.72
CA CYS A 386 20.29 7.58 -4.39
C CYS A 386 21.64 8.24 -4.67
N PHE A 387 22.54 8.24 -3.69
CA PHE A 387 23.89 8.78 -3.84
C PHE A 387 24.66 8.07 -4.96
N VAL A 388 24.69 6.73 -4.96
CA VAL A 388 25.39 5.95 -6.00
C VAL A 388 24.82 6.23 -7.39
N LEU A 389 23.49 6.22 -7.54
CA LEU A 389 22.84 6.48 -8.82
C LEU A 389 23.10 7.91 -9.32
N ALA A 390 23.06 8.90 -8.43
CA ALA A 390 23.35 10.28 -8.76
C ALA A 390 24.83 10.49 -9.09
N TYR A 391 25.74 9.89 -8.32
CA TYR A 391 27.19 9.96 -8.56
C TYR A 391 27.55 9.37 -9.92
N ASN A 392 26.90 8.28 -10.34
CA ASN A 392 27.12 7.69 -11.67
C ASN A 392 26.64 8.60 -12.82
N GLN A 393 25.69 9.50 -12.59
CA GLN A 393 25.15 10.40 -13.62
C GLN A 393 25.86 11.77 -13.64
N LEU A 394 26.30 12.24 -12.48
CA LEU A 394 26.75 13.62 -12.28
C LEU A 394 28.20 13.72 -11.78
N GLY A 395 28.80 12.62 -11.31
CA GLY A 395 30.17 12.59 -10.78
C GLY A 395 30.31 13.15 -9.35
N TRP A 396 31.51 13.66 -9.06
CA TRP A 396 31.90 14.25 -7.77
C TRP A 396 30.98 15.35 -7.20
N PRO A 397 30.31 16.24 -7.99
CA PRO A 397 29.39 17.25 -7.45
C PRO A 397 28.38 16.73 -6.43
N VAL A 398 27.94 15.47 -6.62
CA VAL A 398 26.96 14.82 -5.74
C VAL A 398 27.50 14.62 -4.32
N ALA A 399 28.81 14.45 -4.14
CA ALA A 399 29.43 14.36 -2.83
C ALA A 399 29.25 15.65 -2.01
N ILE A 400 29.36 16.82 -2.65
CA ILE A 400 29.12 18.12 -2.01
C ILE A 400 27.66 18.24 -1.58
N SER A 401 26.73 17.81 -2.45
CA SER A 401 25.30 17.79 -2.14
C SER A 401 24.96 16.94 -0.91
N LEU A 402 25.60 15.76 -0.78
CA LEU A 402 25.43 14.87 0.36
C LEU A 402 26.03 15.49 1.64
N ALA A 403 27.18 16.15 1.53
CA ALA A 403 27.81 16.83 2.66
C ALA A 403 26.93 17.97 3.21
N VAL A 404 26.30 18.76 2.34
CA VAL A 404 25.32 19.79 2.72
C VAL A 404 24.09 19.16 3.38
N ALA A 405 23.54 18.08 2.82
CA ALA A 405 22.39 17.41 3.42
C ALA A 405 22.71 16.85 4.83
N VAL A 406 23.89 16.24 5.01
CA VAL A 406 24.34 15.70 6.29
C VAL A 406 24.60 16.82 7.31
N SER A 407 25.15 17.96 6.89
CA SER A 407 25.39 19.11 7.78
C SER A 407 24.11 19.80 8.27
N LEU A 408 23.00 19.67 7.53
CA LEU A 408 21.69 20.14 7.98
C LEU A 408 21.08 19.28 9.10
N ILE A 409 21.49 18.02 9.26
CA ILE A 409 21.01 17.13 10.33
C ILE A 409 21.32 17.69 11.74
N PRO A 410 22.57 18.04 12.11
CA PRO A 410 22.86 18.59 13.43
C PRO A 410 22.19 19.95 13.64
N LEU A 411 22.09 20.79 12.61
CA LEU A 411 21.36 22.07 12.69
C LEU A 411 19.88 21.85 13.04
N ASN A 412 19.20 20.97 12.31
CA ASN A 412 17.80 20.62 12.58
C ASN A 412 17.63 19.96 13.96
N THR A 413 18.59 19.14 14.38
CA THR A 413 18.58 18.52 15.72
C THR A 413 18.73 19.57 16.83
N PHE A 414 19.60 20.56 16.64
CA PHE A 414 19.77 21.66 17.59
C PHE A 414 18.48 22.49 17.71
N ILE A 415 17.87 22.87 16.58
CA ILE A 415 16.61 23.62 16.56
C ILE A 415 15.50 22.79 17.22
N ALA A 416 15.38 21.50 16.89
CA ALA A 416 14.39 20.60 17.49
C ALA A 416 14.57 20.47 19.01
N ASN A 417 15.80 20.39 19.51
CA ASN A 417 16.09 20.37 20.95
C ASN A 417 15.69 21.68 21.63
N LYS A 418 15.95 22.84 21.00
CA LYS A 418 15.48 24.14 21.48
C LYS A 418 13.94 24.22 21.48
N THR A 419 13.28 23.75 20.43
CA THR A 419 11.82 23.66 20.35
C THR A 419 11.26 22.82 21.49
N LYS A 420 11.86 21.65 21.77
CA LYS A 420 11.47 20.78 22.89
C LYS A 420 11.62 21.50 24.24
N ALA A 421 12.71 22.23 24.45
CA ALA A 421 12.91 23.01 25.67
C ALA A 421 11.87 24.13 25.83
N LEU A 422 11.52 24.83 24.74
CA LEU A 422 10.45 25.83 24.73
C LEU A 422 9.08 25.18 24.99
N GLN A 423 8.82 24.00 24.43
CA GLN A 423 7.58 23.25 24.63
C GLN A 423 7.38 22.85 26.09
N VAL A 424 8.45 22.47 26.80
CA VAL A 424 8.39 22.23 28.26
C VAL A 424 8.00 23.51 29.02
N LYS A 425 8.57 24.67 28.66
CA LYS A 425 8.21 25.95 29.29
C LYS A 425 6.76 26.34 28.99
N LEU A 426 6.31 26.15 27.75
CA LEU A 426 4.93 26.36 27.33
C LEU A 426 3.95 25.55 28.17
N MET A 427 4.21 24.24 28.35
CA MET A 427 3.35 23.37 29.15
C MET A 427 3.19 23.87 30.59
N ARG A 428 4.28 24.35 31.23
CA ARG A 428 4.20 24.92 32.59
C ARG A 428 3.24 26.12 32.70
N PHE A 429 3.23 27.03 31.71
CA PHE A 429 2.31 28.17 31.72
C PHE A 429 0.87 27.74 31.39
N ARG A 430 0.72 26.77 30.47
CA ARG A 430 -0.58 26.18 30.13
C ARG A 430 -1.23 25.52 31.35
N ASP A 431 -0.47 24.75 32.11
CA ASP A 431 -0.94 24.07 33.33
C ASP A 431 -1.36 25.08 34.40
N LYS A 432 -0.56 26.14 34.61
CA LYS A 432 -0.91 27.24 35.53
C LYS A 432 -2.21 27.93 35.12
N ARG A 433 -2.40 28.18 33.82
CA ARG A 433 -3.62 28.82 33.29
C ARG A 433 -4.84 27.93 33.48
N ILE A 434 -4.74 26.64 33.15
CA ILE A 434 -5.83 25.67 33.32
C ILE A 434 -6.19 25.55 34.80
N LYS A 435 -5.20 25.43 35.69
CA LYS A 435 -5.44 25.39 37.13
C LYS A 435 -6.17 26.64 37.66
N LEU A 436 -5.80 27.83 37.19
CA LEU A 436 -6.48 29.08 37.58
C LEU A 436 -7.91 29.15 37.05
N LEU A 437 -8.15 28.66 35.82
CA LEU A 437 -9.50 28.56 35.25
C LEU A 437 -10.37 27.58 36.06
N ASP A 438 -9.83 26.43 36.45
CA ASP A 438 -10.55 25.45 37.27
C ASP A 438 -10.93 26.04 38.64
N GLN A 439 -10.03 26.80 39.27
CA GLN A 439 -10.33 27.51 40.53
C GLN A 439 -11.44 28.56 40.36
N MET A 440 -11.39 29.33 39.26
CA MET A 440 -12.42 30.33 38.95
C MET A 440 -13.79 29.68 38.72
N PHE A 441 -13.85 28.60 37.93
CA PHE A 441 -15.10 27.91 37.65
C PHE A 441 -15.65 27.16 38.87
N GLY A 442 -14.79 26.55 39.69
CA GLY A 442 -15.19 25.94 40.95
C GLY A 442 -15.79 26.95 41.94
N GLY A 443 -15.30 28.20 41.91
CA GLY A 443 -15.76 29.31 42.75
C GLY A 443 -16.69 30.30 42.06
N ILE A 444 -17.31 29.96 40.91
CA ILE A 444 -17.92 30.96 40.00
C ILE A 444 -19.00 31.82 40.67
N LYS A 445 -19.77 31.24 41.60
CA LYS A 445 -20.81 31.96 42.34
C LYS A 445 -20.22 33.10 43.18
N LEU A 446 -19.12 32.84 43.89
CA LEU A 446 -18.42 33.85 44.70
C LEU A 446 -17.77 34.91 43.81
N VAL A 447 -17.12 34.49 42.72
CA VAL A 447 -16.50 35.43 41.76
C VAL A 447 -17.53 36.44 41.24
N LYS A 448 -18.75 35.99 40.90
CA LYS A 448 -19.84 36.88 40.47
C LYS A 448 -20.42 37.74 41.59
N MET A 449 -20.63 37.16 42.78
CA MET A 449 -21.16 37.89 43.94
C MET A 449 -20.27 39.07 44.35
N PHE A 450 -18.95 38.93 44.19
CA PHE A 450 -17.98 39.97 44.52
C PHE A 450 -17.50 40.81 43.32
N ALA A 451 -18.09 40.61 42.12
CA ALA A 451 -17.69 41.28 40.89
C ALA A 451 -16.17 41.16 40.57
N TRP A 452 -15.57 40.00 40.84
CA TRP A 452 -14.14 39.73 40.65
C TRP A 452 -13.76 39.26 39.24
N GLU A 453 -14.68 39.28 38.28
CA GLU A 453 -14.47 38.73 36.94
C GLU A 453 -13.28 39.40 36.23
N GLU A 454 -13.18 40.72 36.30
CA GLU A 454 -12.09 41.47 35.64
C GLU A 454 -10.71 41.19 36.28
N ALA A 455 -10.67 40.97 37.60
CA ALA A 455 -9.43 40.61 38.30
C ALA A 455 -8.93 39.22 37.86
N PHE A 456 -9.83 38.23 37.77
CA PHE A 456 -9.50 36.90 37.25
C PHE A 456 -9.10 36.95 35.78
N LYS A 457 -9.86 37.67 34.95
CA LYS A 457 -9.57 37.86 33.53
C LYS A 457 -8.19 38.46 33.31
N THR A 458 -7.80 39.46 34.09
CA THR A 458 -6.47 40.08 34.02
C THR A 458 -5.36 39.07 34.35
N ARG A 459 -5.53 38.28 35.41
CA ARG A 459 -4.56 37.23 35.80
C ARG A 459 -4.43 36.13 34.74
N ILE A 460 -5.57 35.66 34.20
CA ILE A 460 -5.61 34.65 33.13
C ILE A 460 -4.96 35.19 31.86
N THR A 461 -5.24 36.44 31.49
CA THR A 461 -4.66 37.09 30.29
C THR A 461 -3.15 37.26 30.43
N LYS A 462 -2.64 37.59 31.62
CA LYS A 462 -1.19 37.62 31.88
C LYS A 462 -0.52 36.27 31.62
N LEU A 463 -1.12 35.17 32.08
CA LEU A 463 -0.63 33.82 31.79
C LEU A 463 -0.75 33.46 30.31
N ARG A 464 -1.85 33.87 29.66
CA ARG A 464 -2.09 33.67 28.23
C ARG A 464 -1.06 34.39 27.37
N ASN A 465 -0.67 35.61 27.71
CA ASN A 465 0.34 36.36 26.97
C ASN A 465 1.71 35.66 27.03
N GLN A 466 2.06 35.11 28.19
CA GLN A 466 3.28 34.28 28.31
C GLN A 466 3.17 33.00 27.47
N GLU A 467 2.04 32.30 27.51
CA GLU A 467 1.76 31.13 26.66
C GLU A 467 1.94 31.47 25.17
N VAL A 468 1.33 32.56 24.71
CA VAL A 468 1.41 33.03 23.31
C VAL A 468 2.84 33.37 22.90
N ASN A 469 3.65 33.98 23.76
CA ASN A 469 5.05 34.27 23.46
C ASN A 469 5.89 33.00 23.23
N TYR A 470 5.67 31.96 24.04
CA TYR A 470 6.33 30.67 23.83
C TYR A 470 5.80 29.95 22.59
N VAL A 471 4.47 29.98 22.35
CA VAL A 471 3.88 29.43 21.12
C VAL A 471 4.49 30.11 19.89
N ARG A 472 4.58 31.43 19.88
CA ARG A 472 5.19 32.21 18.79
C ARG A 472 6.64 31.77 18.55
N SER A 473 7.43 31.64 19.61
CA SER A 473 8.82 31.19 19.51
C SER A 473 8.93 29.78 18.92
N ILE A 474 8.06 28.85 19.34
CA ILE A 474 7.99 27.48 18.80
C ILE A 474 7.61 27.50 17.32
N VAL A 475 6.63 28.32 16.92
CA VAL A 475 6.21 28.45 15.53
C VAL A 475 7.36 28.97 14.66
N TYR A 476 8.12 29.97 15.11
CA TYR A 476 9.30 30.43 14.38
C TYR A 476 10.39 29.36 14.27
N MET A 477 10.65 28.60 15.33
CA MET A 477 11.61 27.49 15.26
C MET A 477 11.15 26.39 14.29
N ASN A 478 9.86 26.05 14.27
CA ASN A 478 9.31 25.10 13.31
C ASN A 478 9.35 25.63 11.87
N ALA A 479 9.12 26.93 11.68
CA ALA A 479 9.28 27.56 10.38
C ALA A 479 10.74 27.48 9.91
N LEU A 480 11.71 27.69 10.80
CA LEU A 480 13.13 27.54 10.48
C LEU A 480 13.50 26.10 10.08
N ILE A 481 12.96 25.09 10.77
CA ILE A 481 13.10 23.67 10.37
C ILE A 481 12.47 23.44 8.99
N ALA A 482 11.29 24.00 8.73
CA ALA A 482 10.65 23.86 7.43
C ALA A 482 11.48 24.52 6.32
N VAL A 483 11.96 25.75 6.52
CA VAL A 483 12.81 26.47 5.56
C VAL A 483 14.08 25.69 5.26
N THR A 484 14.80 25.22 6.28
CA THR A 484 16.03 24.43 6.07
C THR A 484 15.76 23.13 5.31
N MET A 485 14.64 22.46 5.57
CA MET A 485 14.22 21.27 4.81
C MET A 485 13.84 21.60 3.36
N PHE A 486 13.12 22.70 3.11
CA PHE A 486 12.72 23.13 1.76
C PHE A 486 13.88 23.68 0.93
N CYS A 487 14.86 24.32 1.57
CA CYS A 487 16.04 24.86 0.89
C CYS A 487 17.08 23.76 0.60
N ALA A 488 17.05 22.61 1.28
CA ALA A 488 18.04 21.55 1.08
C ALA A 488 18.16 21.13 -0.41
N PRO A 489 17.08 20.84 -1.17
CA PRO A 489 17.17 20.51 -2.59
C PRO A 489 17.64 21.69 -3.47
N LEU A 490 17.41 22.94 -3.05
CA LEU A 490 17.84 24.13 -3.79
C LEU A 490 19.35 24.31 -3.68
N PHE A 491 19.93 24.17 -2.48
CA PHE A 491 21.38 24.19 -2.30
C PHE A 491 22.07 23.12 -3.15
N VAL A 492 21.49 21.92 -3.22
CA VAL A 492 21.98 20.84 -4.10
C VAL A 492 21.95 21.25 -5.58
N SER A 493 20.91 21.96 -6.00
CA SER A 493 20.76 22.39 -7.40
C SER A 493 21.70 23.55 -7.75
N PHE A 494 21.94 24.49 -6.82
CA PHE A 494 22.85 25.62 -7.03
C PHE A 494 24.30 25.20 -7.15
N VAL A 495 24.79 24.30 -6.29
CA VAL A 495 26.15 23.75 -6.37
C VAL A 495 26.40 23.13 -7.75
N LYS A 496 25.42 22.40 -8.29
CA LYS A 496 25.52 21.81 -9.63
C LYS A 496 25.63 22.88 -10.73
N LEU A 497 24.85 23.96 -10.64
CA LEU A 497 24.86 25.01 -11.66
C LEU A 497 26.19 25.78 -11.67
N GLU A 498 26.71 26.12 -10.48
CA GLU A 498 28.00 26.79 -10.34
C GLU A 498 29.16 25.93 -10.86
N GLU A 499 29.13 24.61 -10.63
CA GLU A 499 30.16 23.71 -11.15
C GLU A 499 30.07 23.50 -12.67
N ILE A 500 28.84 23.44 -13.23
CA ILE A 500 28.66 23.41 -14.70
C ILE A 500 29.20 24.70 -15.32
N ASP A 501 28.92 25.85 -14.71
CA ASP A 501 29.40 27.15 -15.18
C ASP A 501 30.94 27.23 -15.10
N PHE A 502 31.53 26.75 -14.00
CA PHE A 502 32.98 26.62 -13.85
C PHE A 502 33.60 25.72 -14.92
N MET A 503 33.02 24.55 -15.18
CA MET A 503 33.51 23.62 -16.23
C MET A 503 33.35 24.18 -17.65
N ILE A 504 32.35 25.03 -17.90
CA ILE A 504 32.18 25.72 -19.19
C ILE A 504 33.23 26.84 -19.32
N HIS A 505 33.55 27.55 -18.24
CA HIS A 505 34.55 28.61 -18.25
C HIS A 505 35.97 28.05 -18.46
N ASP A 506 36.32 26.98 -17.74
CA ASP A 506 37.64 26.33 -17.83
C ASP A 506 37.88 25.71 -19.24
N ASN A 507 36.86 25.07 -19.84
CA ASN A 507 36.95 24.57 -21.22
C ASN A 507 37.03 25.68 -22.29
N ASN A 508 36.49 26.87 -22.02
CA ASN A 508 36.64 28.00 -22.93
C ASN A 508 38.03 28.62 -22.84
N ASP A 509 38.66 28.64 -21.66
CA ASP A 509 40.02 29.14 -21.48
C ASP A 509 41.07 28.20 -22.15
N ASP A 510 40.84 26.89 -22.16
CA ASP A 510 41.67 25.93 -22.91
C ASP A 510 41.58 26.09 -24.44
N ILE A 511 40.49 26.65 -24.98
CA ILE A 511 40.35 26.95 -26.41
C ILE A 511 41.14 28.21 -26.81
N TYR A 512 41.45 29.11 -25.86
CA TYR A 512 42.30 30.28 -26.11
C TYR A 512 43.80 30.00 -25.97
N ILE A 513 44.20 28.85 -25.40
CA ILE A 513 45.61 28.45 -25.29
C ILE A 513 46.08 27.61 -26.50
N LEU A 514 45.15 27.14 -27.36
CA LEU A 514 45.44 26.38 -28.59
C LEU A 514 45.03 27.12 -29.89
N LYS A 515 45.22 28.44 -29.94
CA LYS A 515 45.08 29.22 -31.19
C LYS A 515 46.35 29.98 -31.55
#